data_AF-A0AAN7UHR6-F1
#
_entry.id   AF-A0AAN7UHR6-F1
#
_cell.length_a   1.000
_cell.length_b   1.000
_cell.length_c   1.000
_cell.angle_alpha   90.00
_cell.angle_beta   90.00
_cell.angle_gamma   90.00
#
_symmetry.space_group_name_H-M   'P 1'
#
loop_
_entity.id
_entity.type
_entity.pdbx_description
1 polymer ?
#
loop_
_entity_poly.entity_id
_entity_poly.type
_entity_poly.pdbx_seq_one_letter_code
_entity_poly.pdbx_strand_id
1 'polypeptide(L)'
;MPPPPHQKPENVLKRAHELIGVHQAPAALTLLHDHITSKRSRNVPIASLEPVMLLLVELSVEQKKGKLAKDALYSYKNIAQNTNIATIELVLKKFIELAAERVTAAQKKADEVQESLDATATTNVEDLEATETPESILLATVSGEQSRDRTERAVVTPWLKFLWEAYRTVLDILRNNARLELLYQSTALQAFDFCLKYQRKTEFRRLCELLRNHVQTAAKYSSQMHAINLNDPDTLQRHLETRFQQLNVAVELELWQEAFRSVEDIHTLLNLSKRPPKNVMMANYYEKLTRIFLVGENYLFHAAAWSRYYNLLRQSAALVASGQGKKADNPSTTEADLQKLLHTSYCLRYLSPSLAPQDREAQW
;
A
#
# COMPACT_ATOMS: atom_id res chain seq x y z
N MET A 1 42.50 -18.26 7.56
CA MET A 1 42.79 -16.84 7.25
C MET A 1 42.23 -15.97 8.36
N PRO A 2 43.01 -15.04 8.94
CA PRO A 2 42.47 -14.06 9.87
C PRO A 2 41.40 -13.23 9.14
N PRO A 3 40.30 -12.86 9.80
CA PRO A 3 39.28 -12.05 9.15
C PRO A 3 39.89 -10.70 8.74
N PRO A 4 39.53 -10.16 7.56
CA PRO A 4 40.09 -8.91 7.06
C PRO A 4 39.91 -7.78 8.09
N PRO A 5 40.91 -6.87 8.20
CA PRO A 5 40.90 -5.79 9.19
C PRO A 5 39.65 -4.93 9.04
N HIS A 6 39.08 -4.51 10.17
CA HIS A 6 37.85 -3.71 10.19
C HIS A 6 38.09 -2.36 9.51
N GLN A 7 37.57 -2.18 8.30
CA GLN A 7 37.66 -0.94 7.57
C GLN A 7 36.68 0.09 8.18
N LYS A 8 37.14 1.33 8.33
CA LYS A 8 36.28 2.44 8.73
C LYS A 8 35.20 2.66 7.65
N PRO A 9 33.95 3.01 8.00
CA PRO A 9 32.86 3.24 7.04
C PRO A 9 33.22 4.22 5.93
N GLU A 10 33.96 5.27 6.27
CA GLU A 10 34.45 6.27 5.31
C GLU A 10 35.34 5.67 4.22
N ASN A 11 36.19 4.70 4.58
CA ASN A 11 37.07 4.02 3.62
C ASN A 11 36.28 3.06 2.73
N VAL A 12 35.28 2.38 3.31
CA VAL A 12 34.34 1.52 2.57
C VAL A 12 33.57 2.35 1.54
N LEU A 13 33.10 3.52 1.94
CA LEU A 13 32.39 4.45 1.08
C LEU A 13 33.28 4.97 -0.06
N LYS A 14 34.50 5.41 0.22
CA LYS A 14 35.45 5.85 -0.83
C LYS A 14 35.72 4.74 -1.83
N ARG A 15 36.00 3.52 -1.33
CA ARG A 15 36.23 2.35 -2.18
C ARG A 15 35.02 1.97 -3.02
N ALA A 16 33.81 2.11 -2.48
CA ALA A 16 32.60 1.90 -3.26
C ALA A 16 32.48 2.91 -4.42
N HIS A 17 32.78 4.19 -4.19
CA HIS A 17 32.81 5.21 -5.25
C HIS A 17 33.88 4.94 -6.31
N GLU A 18 35.08 4.50 -5.90
CA GLU A 18 36.12 4.08 -6.84
C GLU A 18 35.66 2.92 -7.72
N LEU A 19 35.02 1.90 -7.13
CA LEU A 19 34.46 0.77 -7.88
C LEU A 19 33.34 1.20 -8.85
N ILE A 20 32.50 2.16 -8.45
CA ILE A 20 31.49 2.75 -9.33
C ILE A 20 32.16 3.48 -10.51
N GLY A 21 33.24 4.23 -10.25
CA GLY A 21 34.02 4.94 -11.27
C GLY A 21 34.67 4.02 -12.31
N VAL A 22 35.00 2.78 -11.94
CA VAL A 22 35.53 1.73 -12.85
C VAL A 22 34.40 0.85 -13.42
N HIS A 23 33.13 1.28 -13.34
CA HIS A 23 31.95 0.54 -13.80
C HIS A 23 31.73 -0.83 -13.13
N GLN A 24 32.29 -1.06 -11.93
CA GLN A 24 32.09 -2.27 -11.13
C GLN A 24 31.02 -2.07 -10.04
N ALA A 25 29.86 -1.55 -10.42
CA ALA A 25 28.73 -1.33 -9.51
C ALA A 25 28.28 -2.61 -8.74
N PRO A 26 28.30 -3.83 -9.32
CA PRO A 26 27.96 -5.05 -8.56
C PRO A 26 28.96 -5.39 -7.45
N ALA A 27 30.25 -5.11 -7.66
CA ALA A 27 31.29 -5.30 -6.66
C ALA A 27 31.17 -4.26 -5.54
N ALA A 28 30.88 -3.01 -5.90
CA ALA A 28 30.60 -1.94 -4.94
C ALA A 28 29.41 -2.30 -4.04
N LEU A 29 28.33 -2.83 -4.62
CA LEU A 29 27.14 -3.23 -3.87
C LEU A 29 27.45 -4.36 -2.86
N THR A 30 28.16 -5.40 -3.30
CA THR A 30 28.57 -6.51 -2.41
C THR A 30 29.45 -6.01 -1.26
N LEU A 31 30.40 -5.11 -1.55
CA LEU A 31 31.28 -4.52 -0.54
C LEU A 31 30.50 -3.73 0.52
N LEU A 32 29.53 -2.91 0.12
CA LEU A 32 28.68 -2.15 1.03
C LEU A 32 27.80 -3.09 1.86
N HIS A 33 27.20 -4.09 1.22
CA HIS A 33 26.34 -5.08 1.88
C HIS A 33 27.08 -5.86 2.96
N ASP A 34 28.28 -6.35 2.66
CA ASP A 34 29.10 -7.12 3.60
C ASP A 34 29.53 -6.26 4.80
N HIS A 35 29.78 -4.97 4.57
CA HIS A 35 30.09 -4.04 5.66
C HIS A 35 28.90 -3.87 6.62
N ILE A 36 27.70 -3.62 6.09
CA ILE A 36 26.50 -3.35 6.91
C ILE A 36 25.99 -4.60 7.64
N THR A 37 26.07 -5.77 6.99
CA THR A 37 25.63 -7.05 7.57
C THR A 37 26.66 -7.67 8.53
N SER A 38 27.90 -7.17 8.55
CA SER A 38 28.95 -7.64 9.46
C SER A 38 28.56 -7.46 10.92
N LYS A 39 28.90 -8.42 11.80
CA LYS A 39 28.68 -8.27 13.26
C LYS A 39 29.38 -7.03 13.86
N ARG A 40 30.46 -6.57 13.23
CA ARG A 40 31.25 -5.42 13.70
C ARG A 40 30.60 -4.06 13.42
N SER A 41 29.67 -3.98 12.47
CA SER A 41 28.97 -2.73 12.15
C SER A 41 28.08 -2.23 13.29
N ARG A 42 27.69 -3.12 14.22
CA ARG A 42 26.87 -2.77 15.40
C ARG A 42 27.52 -1.76 16.34
N ASN A 43 28.84 -1.69 16.38
CA ASN A 43 29.60 -0.80 17.26
C ASN A 43 30.03 0.51 16.56
N VAL A 44 29.67 0.67 15.29
CA VAL A 44 30.08 1.83 14.49
C VAL A 44 29.09 2.98 14.69
N PRO A 45 29.55 4.24 14.76
CA PRO A 45 28.65 5.40 14.81
C PRO A 45 27.69 5.44 13.62
N ILE A 46 26.40 5.61 13.91
CA ILE A 46 25.34 5.59 12.88
C ILE A 46 25.47 6.73 11.88
N ALA A 47 25.95 7.89 12.32
CA ALA A 47 26.21 9.03 11.45
C ALA A 47 27.18 8.69 10.30
N SER A 48 28.14 7.78 10.53
CA SER A 48 29.07 7.32 9.49
C SER A 48 28.50 6.17 8.64
N LEU A 49 27.52 5.43 9.15
CA LEU A 49 26.86 4.32 8.42
C LEU A 49 25.72 4.79 7.52
N GLU A 50 25.05 5.90 7.85
CA GLU A 50 23.93 6.42 7.08
C GLU A 50 24.28 6.68 5.60
N PRO A 51 25.38 7.38 5.24
CA PRO A 51 25.76 7.57 3.84
C PRO A 51 26.08 6.26 3.11
N VAL A 52 26.68 5.29 3.83
CA VAL A 52 26.98 3.95 3.28
C VAL A 52 25.67 3.23 2.94
N MET A 53 24.67 3.35 3.81
CA MET A 53 23.38 2.71 3.62
C MET A 53 22.57 3.36 2.49
N LEU A 54 22.63 4.68 2.36
CA LEU A 54 22.01 5.41 1.25
C LEU A 54 22.55 4.96 -0.11
N LEU A 55 23.89 4.90 -0.24
CA LEU A 55 24.53 4.42 -1.47
C LEU A 55 24.20 2.95 -1.76
N LEU A 56 24.15 2.10 -0.72
CA LEU A 56 23.75 0.71 -0.86
C LEU A 56 22.35 0.60 -1.45
N VAL A 57 21.40 1.38 -0.92
CA VAL A 57 20.01 1.40 -1.35
C VAL A 57 19.89 1.86 -2.81
N GLU A 58 20.61 2.92 -3.19
CA GLU A 58 20.68 3.40 -4.57
C GLU A 58 21.14 2.30 -5.53
N LEU A 59 22.31 1.72 -5.29
CA LEU A 59 22.85 0.64 -6.12
C LEU A 59 21.95 -0.60 -6.14
N SER A 60 21.28 -0.91 -5.01
CA SER A 60 20.36 -2.05 -4.94
C SER A 60 19.15 -1.87 -5.86
N VAL A 61 18.60 -0.66 -5.91
CA VAL A 61 17.47 -0.34 -6.78
C VAL A 61 17.91 -0.35 -8.24
N GLU A 62 19.06 0.23 -8.56
CA GLU A 62 19.60 0.26 -9.93
C GLU A 62 19.80 -1.14 -10.50
N GLN A 63 20.37 -2.04 -9.71
CA GLN A 63 20.64 -3.42 -10.11
C GLN A 63 19.46 -4.37 -9.89
N LYS A 64 18.30 -3.87 -9.44
CA LYS A 64 17.10 -4.64 -9.08
C LYS A 64 17.39 -5.77 -8.07
N LYS A 65 18.35 -5.58 -7.16
CA LYS A 65 18.77 -6.57 -6.15
C LYS A 65 17.99 -6.41 -4.84
N GLY A 66 16.67 -6.60 -4.90
CA GLY A 66 15.78 -6.40 -3.74
C GLY A 66 16.07 -7.30 -2.53
N LYS A 67 16.54 -8.54 -2.77
CA LYS A 67 16.91 -9.46 -1.67
C LYS A 67 18.09 -8.94 -0.84
N LEU A 68 19.15 -8.46 -1.52
CA LEU A 68 20.31 -7.86 -0.83
C LEU A 68 19.91 -6.60 -0.07
N ALA A 69 19.05 -5.77 -0.65
CA ALA A 69 18.51 -4.59 0.03
C ALA A 69 17.75 -4.98 1.32
N LYS A 70 16.89 -6.00 1.26
CA LYS A 70 16.11 -6.48 2.41
C LYS A 70 17.02 -6.88 3.58
N ASP A 71 18.04 -7.69 3.31
CA ASP A 71 18.95 -8.20 4.33
C ASP A 71 19.76 -7.05 4.97
N ALA A 72 20.26 -6.12 4.14
CA ALA A 72 20.97 -4.94 4.61
C ALA A 72 20.08 -4.00 5.44
N LEU A 73 18.85 -3.70 4.97
CA LEU A 73 17.89 -2.85 5.67
C LEU A 73 17.49 -3.45 7.02
N TYR A 74 17.29 -4.77 7.09
CA TYR A 74 16.99 -5.45 8.35
C TYR A 74 18.17 -5.36 9.33
N SER A 75 19.40 -5.55 8.86
CA SER A 75 20.61 -5.38 9.68
C SER A 75 20.73 -3.94 10.18
N TYR A 76 20.57 -2.96 9.28
CA TYR A 76 20.66 -1.53 9.60
C TYR A 76 19.62 -1.09 10.63
N LYS A 77 18.36 -1.54 10.48
CA LYS A 77 17.30 -1.31 11.48
C LYS A 77 17.75 -1.75 12.86
N ASN A 78 18.29 -2.97 13.01
CA ASN A 78 18.71 -3.49 14.31
C ASN A 78 19.87 -2.71 14.95
N ILE A 79 20.74 -2.10 14.14
CA ILE A 79 21.84 -1.25 14.62
C ILE A 79 21.30 0.10 15.12
N ALA A 80 20.35 0.69 14.38
CA ALA A 80 19.85 2.05 14.63
C ALA A 80 18.67 2.13 15.61
N GLN A 81 17.96 1.01 15.85
CA GLN A 81 16.71 0.94 16.64
C GLN A 81 16.79 1.63 18.01
N ASN A 82 17.91 1.48 18.73
CA ASN A 82 18.05 1.95 20.10
C ASN A 82 18.64 3.36 20.22
N THR A 83 19.09 3.94 19.12
CA THR A 83 19.96 5.13 19.10
C THR A 83 19.38 6.23 18.25
N ASN A 84 19.11 5.99 16.95
CA ASN A 84 18.52 6.98 16.07
C ASN A 84 17.50 6.33 15.11
N ILE A 85 16.22 6.51 15.41
CA ILE A 85 15.13 6.00 14.58
C ILE A 85 14.92 6.82 13.32
N ALA A 86 15.24 8.11 13.34
CA ALA A 86 15.04 8.99 12.19
C ALA A 86 15.85 8.53 10.97
N THR A 87 17.04 7.95 11.18
CA THR A 87 17.86 7.41 10.07
C THR A 87 17.20 6.19 9.42
N ILE A 88 16.51 5.35 10.21
CA ILE A 88 15.75 4.20 9.70
C ILE A 88 14.64 4.72 8.79
N GLU A 89 13.91 5.75 9.23
CA GLU A 89 12.85 6.34 8.43
C GLU A 89 13.38 6.94 7.13
N LEU A 90 14.48 7.69 7.21
CA LEU A 90 15.11 8.34 6.07
C LEU A 90 15.52 7.31 5.01
N VAL A 91 16.24 6.26 5.42
CA VAL A 91 16.73 5.23 4.49
C VAL A 91 15.57 4.44 3.87
N LEU A 92 14.53 4.09 4.63
CA LEU A 92 13.38 3.35 4.10
C LEU A 92 12.53 4.20 3.16
N LYS A 93 12.33 5.49 3.46
CA LYS A 93 11.67 6.44 2.54
C LYS A 93 12.46 6.55 1.25
N LYS A 94 13.78 6.75 1.33
CA LYS A 94 14.64 6.86 0.15
C LYS A 94 14.60 5.59 -0.72
N PHE A 95 14.55 4.41 -0.11
CA PHE A 95 14.41 3.14 -0.84
C PHE A 95 13.12 3.06 -1.66
N ILE A 96 11.98 3.45 -1.07
CA ILE A 96 10.69 3.49 -1.78
C ILE A 96 10.70 4.57 -2.86
N GLU A 97 11.18 5.76 -2.55
CA GLU A 97 11.27 6.90 -3.48
C GLU A 97 12.06 6.52 -4.74
N LEU A 98 13.25 5.96 -4.59
CA LEU A 98 14.08 5.52 -5.71
C LEU A 98 13.40 4.41 -6.53
N ALA A 99 12.73 3.46 -5.88
CA ALA A 99 11.98 2.42 -6.58
C ALA A 99 10.80 3.00 -7.37
N ALA A 100 10.10 4.00 -6.82
CA ALA A 100 9.00 4.69 -7.48
C ALA A 100 9.49 5.55 -8.65
N GLU A 101 10.60 6.27 -8.50
CA GLU A 101 11.26 7.02 -9.56
C GLU A 101 11.61 6.10 -10.73
N ARG A 102 12.15 4.90 -10.48
CA ARG A 102 12.45 3.92 -11.54
C ARG A 102 11.20 3.44 -12.27
N VAL A 103 10.06 3.29 -11.59
CA VAL A 103 8.78 3.01 -12.26
C VAL A 103 8.39 4.17 -13.18
N THR A 104 8.46 5.42 -12.71
CA THR A 104 8.12 6.58 -13.54
C THR A 104 9.04 6.73 -14.74
N ALA A 105 10.35 6.47 -14.57
CA ALA A 105 11.32 6.49 -15.67
C ALA A 105 11.07 5.35 -16.67
N ALA A 106 10.70 4.16 -16.20
CA ALA A 106 10.34 3.04 -17.07
C ALA A 106 9.06 3.31 -17.86
N GLN A 107 8.11 4.02 -17.26
CA GLN A 107 6.86 4.40 -17.92
C GLN A 107 7.11 5.40 -19.04
N LYS A 108 7.88 6.46 -18.78
CA LYS A 108 8.32 7.41 -19.82
C LYS A 108 9.04 6.71 -20.99
N LYS A 109 9.93 5.76 -20.69
CA LYS A 109 10.60 4.97 -21.74
C LYS A 109 9.65 4.11 -22.55
N ALA A 110 8.62 3.53 -21.92
CA ALA A 110 7.61 2.77 -22.63
C ALA A 110 6.77 3.67 -23.56
N ASP A 111 6.45 4.88 -23.10
CA ASP A 111 5.73 5.88 -23.89
C ASP A 111 6.57 6.36 -25.08
N GLU A 112 7.86 6.66 -24.90
CA GLU A 112 8.80 7.03 -25.97
C GLU A 112 8.95 5.92 -27.03
N VAL A 113 9.06 4.66 -26.59
CA VAL A 113 9.10 3.51 -27.51
C VAL A 113 7.80 3.40 -28.29
N GLN A 114 6.66 3.61 -27.64
CA GLN A 114 5.36 3.58 -28.29
C GLN A 114 5.22 4.69 -29.35
N GLU A 115 5.59 5.93 -29.02
CA GLU A 115 5.59 7.04 -29.98
C GLU A 115 6.48 6.75 -31.20
N SER A 116 7.64 6.12 -31.01
CA SER A 116 8.52 5.73 -32.12
C SER A 116 7.91 4.64 -33.02
N LEU A 117 7.16 3.69 -32.45
CA LEU A 117 6.46 2.65 -33.19
C LEU A 117 5.28 3.22 -33.98
N ASP A 118 4.53 4.15 -33.38
CA ASP A 118 3.40 4.81 -34.02
C ASP A 118 3.87 5.78 -35.13
N ALA A 119 4.97 6.50 -34.92
CA ALA A 119 5.58 7.34 -35.96
C ALA A 119 6.02 6.51 -37.18
N THR A 120 6.66 5.35 -36.95
CA THR A 120 7.07 4.43 -38.02
C THR A 120 5.87 3.81 -38.73
N ALA A 121 4.78 3.54 -38.02
CA ALA A 121 3.52 3.11 -38.60
C ALA A 121 2.91 4.21 -39.48
N THR A 122 2.94 5.49 -39.05
CA THR A 122 2.40 6.62 -39.83
C THR A 122 3.22 6.99 -41.06
N THR A 123 4.55 6.80 -41.06
CA THR A 123 5.38 7.03 -42.26
C THR A 123 5.26 5.91 -43.30
N ASN A 124 4.79 4.72 -42.91
CA ASN A 124 4.57 3.58 -43.79
C ASN A 124 3.13 3.50 -44.34
N VAL A 125 2.29 4.52 -44.13
CA VAL A 125 0.89 4.56 -44.62
C VAL A 125 0.78 4.77 -46.14
N GLU A 126 1.89 5.04 -46.84
CA GLU A 126 1.92 5.07 -48.32
C GLU A 126 2.06 3.67 -48.98
N ASP A 127 2.29 2.59 -48.21
CA ASP A 127 2.37 1.22 -48.74
C ASP A 127 1.52 0.24 -47.90
N LEU A 128 0.22 0.22 -48.21
CA LEU A 128 -0.87 -0.42 -47.45
C LEU A 128 -0.93 -1.96 -47.55
N GLU A 129 0.08 -2.66 -48.08
CA GLU A 129 0.08 -4.13 -48.18
C GLU A 129 1.20 -4.85 -47.41
N ALA A 130 2.12 -4.14 -46.72
CA ALA A 130 3.36 -4.77 -46.24
C ALA A 130 3.60 -4.84 -44.71
N THR A 131 2.75 -4.29 -43.84
CA THR A 131 3.08 -4.20 -42.39
C THR A 131 2.32 -5.10 -41.43
N GLU A 132 1.46 -5.99 -41.91
CA GLU A 132 1.03 -7.12 -41.10
C GLU A 132 2.02 -8.27 -41.25
N THR A 133 3.12 -8.24 -40.49
CA THR A 133 4.02 -9.40 -40.46
C THR A 133 3.21 -10.60 -39.95
N PRO A 134 3.34 -11.80 -40.55
CA PRO A 134 2.56 -12.97 -40.14
C PRO A 134 2.73 -13.30 -38.65
N GLU A 135 3.88 -12.97 -38.06
CA GLU A 135 4.11 -13.05 -36.61
C GLU A 135 3.21 -12.09 -35.80
N SER A 136 3.00 -10.85 -36.27
CA SER A 136 2.11 -9.90 -35.60
C SER A 136 0.64 -10.30 -35.68
N ILE A 137 0.18 -10.80 -36.84
CA ILE A 137 -1.18 -11.32 -37.05
C ILE A 137 -1.41 -12.56 -36.17
N LEU A 138 -0.46 -13.50 -36.17
CA LEU A 138 -0.53 -14.70 -35.32
C LEU A 138 -0.58 -14.34 -33.84
N LEU A 139 0.26 -13.40 -33.38
CA LEU A 139 0.25 -12.98 -31.99
C LEU A 139 -1.01 -12.18 -31.61
N ALA A 140 -1.56 -11.38 -32.52
CA ALA A 140 -2.82 -10.65 -32.31
C ALA A 140 -4.03 -11.59 -32.27
N THR A 141 -4.08 -12.59 -33.15
CA THR A 141 -5.17 -13.58 -33.22
C THR A 141 -5.15 -14.58 -32.05
N VAL A 142 -3.97 -14.93 -31.53
CA VAL A 142 -3.84 -15.88 -30.40
C VAL A 142 -3.99 -15.18 -29.04
N SER A 143 -3.54 -13.93 -28.91
CA SER A 143 -3.42 -13.27 -27.59
C SER A 143 -4.42 -12.14 -27.36
N GLY A 144 -5.00 -11.55 -28.42
CA GLY A 144 -5.83 -10.34 -28.33
C GLY A 144 -5.10 -9.09 -27.81
N GLU A 145 -3.78 -9.16 -27.58
CA GLU A 145 -2.98 -8.10 -26.93
C GLU A 145 -2.30 -7.19 -27.96
N GLN A 146 -2.49 -5.87 -27.79
CA GLN A 146 -1.91 -4.82 -28.63
C GLN A 146 -0.39 -4.70 -28.40
N SER A 147 0.34 -4.11 -29.35
CA SER A 147 1.79 -3.86 -29.26
C SER A 147 2.16 -3.07 -27.98
N ARG A 148 1.34 -2.08 -27.62
CA ARG A 148 1.46 -1.28 -26.40
C ARG A 148 1.48 -2.11 -25.12
N ASP A 149 0.56 -3.07 -24.98
CA ASP A 149 0.47 -3.94 -23.80
C ASP A 149 1.74 -4.79 -23.63
N ARG A 150 2.38 -5.17 -24.74
CA ARG A 150 3.63 -5.95 -24.72
C ARG A 150 4.81 -5.12 -24.25
N THR A 151 4.93 -3.87 -24.74
CA THR A 151 5.97 -2.93 -24.30
C THR A 151 5.82 -2.60 -22.81
N GLU A 152 4.60 -2.31 -22.35
CA GLU A 152 4.32 -2.07 -20.92
C GLU A 152 4.67 -3.30 -20.05
N ARG A 153 4.37 -4.52 -20.54
CA ARG A 153 4.73 -5.77 -19.84
C ARG A 153 6.23 -6.03 -19.81
N ALA A 154 6.96 -5.72 -20.88
CA ALA A 154 8.39 -5.95 -20.96
C ALA A 154 9.19 -4.94 -20.13
N VAL A 155 8.82 -3.65 -20.20
CA VAL A 155 9.60 -2.55 -19.64
C VAL A 155 9.11 -2.14 -18.26
N VAL A 156 7.81 -1.92 -18.09
CA VAL A 156 7.23 -1.31 -16.88
C VAL A 156 6.92 -2.36 -15.80
N THR A 157 6.35 -3.50 -16.19
CA THR A 157 5.92 -4.54 -15.23
C THR A 157 7.05 -5.06 -14.31
N PRO A 158 8.30 -5.27 -14.75
CA PRO A 158 9.39 -5.66 -13.85
C PRO A 158 9.64 -4.62 -12.75
N TRP A 159 9.51 -3.34 -13.06
CA TRP A 159 9.67 -2.26 -12.07
C TRP A 159 8.47 -2.15 -11.14
N LEU A 160 7.25 -2.38 -11.63
CA LEU A 160 6.06 -2.47 -10.77
C LEU A 160 6.17 -3.63 -9.77
N LYS A 161 6.65 -4.80 -10.22
CA LYS A 161 6.92 -5.95 -9.35
C LYS A 161 7.99 -5.63 -8.30
N PHE A 162 9.06 -4.94 -8.71
CA PHE A 162 10.12 -4.51 -7.80
C PHE A 162 9.61 -3.51 -6.75
N LEU A 163 8.83 -2.50 -7.17
CA LEU A 163 8.23 -1.51 -6.27
C LEU A 163 7.26 -2.16 -5.27
N TRP A 164 6.44 -3.12 -5.73
CA TRP A 164 5.60 -3.91 -4.84
C TRP A 164 6.42 -4.67 -3.77
N GLU A 165 7.49 -5.36 -4.17
CA GLU A 165 8.35 -6.07 -3.22
C GLU A 165 9.12 -5.10 -2.30
N ALA A 166 9.40 -3.87 -2.75
CA ALA A 166 9.95 -2.81 -1.90
C ALA A 166 8.96 -2.40 -0.80
N TYR A 167 7.70 -2.11 -1.15
CA TYR A 167 6.65 -1.83 -0.16
C TYR A 167 6.48 -2.98 0.84
N ARG A 168 6.38 -4.21 0.34
CA ARG A 168 6.30 -5.41 1.19
C ARG A 168 7.47 -5.51 2.15
N THR A 169 8.70 -5.35 1.65
CA THR A 169 9.93 -5.41 2.44
C THR A 169 9.94 -4.36 3.54
N VAL A 170 9.56 -3.12 3.23
CA VAL A 170 9.52 -2.03 4.20
C VAL A 170 8.46 -2.32 5.27
N LEU A 171 7.25 -2.76 4.90
CA LEU A 171 6.21 -3.14 5.86
C LEU A 171 6.65 -4.30 6.76
N ASP A 172 7.34 -5.32 6.22
CA ASP A 172 7.91 -6.42 6.99
C ASP A 172 8.96 -5.94 8.02
N ILE A 173 9.79 -4.95 7.66
CA ILE A 173 10.83 -4.39 8.53
C ILE A 173 10.22 -3.54 9.65
N LEU A 174 9.19 -2.76 9.32
CA LEU A 174 8.53 -1.81 10.22
C LEU A 174 7.53 -2.45 11.18
N ARG A 175 7.10 -3.69 10.94
CA ARG A 175 6.06 -4.37 11.74
C ARG A 175 6.40 -4.44 13.24
N ASN A 176 5.35 -4.41 14.06
CA ASN A 176 5.39 -4.54 15.52
C ASN A 176 6.45 -3.65 16.20
N ASN A 177 6.51 -2.37 15.81
CA ASN A 177 7.39 -1.39 16.44
C ASN A 177 6.62 -0.08 16.69
N ALA A 178 6.36 0.22 17.96
CA ALA A 178 5.58 1.38 18.39
C ALA A 178 6.15 2.72 17.89
N ARG A 179 7.48 2.83 17.81
CA ARG A 179 8.17 4.07 17.40
C ARG A 179 8.16 4.32 15.89
N LEU A 180 7.77 3.32 15.10
CA LEU A 180 7.74 3.37 13.64
C LEU A 180 6.31 3.21 13.06
N GLU A 181 5.28 3.23 13.91
CA GLU A 181 3.89 3.02 13.50
C GLU A 181 3.41 4.03 12.44
N LEU A 182 3.81 5.30 12.57
CA LEU A 182 3.43 6.35 11.61
C LEU A 182 4.01 6.07 10.23
N LEU A 183 5.30 5.69 10.17
CA LEU A 183 5.91 5.31 8.91
C LEU A 183 5.28 4.05 8.33
N TYR A 184 4.98 3.06 9.17
CA TYR A 184 4.27 1.84 8.76
C TYR A 184 2.90 2.15 8.14
N GLN A 185 2.09 2.97 8.80
CA GLN A 185 0.79 3.41 8.30
C GLN A 185 0.94 4.15 6.97
N SER A 186 1.81 5.16 6.89
CA SER A 186 2.01 5.93 5.66
C SER A 186 2.47 5.04 4.49
N THR A 187 3.33 4.05 4.75
CA THR A 187 3.79 3.08 3.74
C THR A 187 2.65 2.18 3.28
N ALA A 188 1.79 1.72 4.19
CA ALA A 188 0.63 0.90 3.85
C ALA A 188 -0.36 1.67 2.96
N LEU A 189 -0.61 2.95 3.28
CA LEU A 189 -1.46 3.84 2.47
C LEU A 189 -0.86 4.04 1.05
N GLN A 190 0.43 4.33 0.95
CA GLN A 190 1.12 4.42 -0.35
C GLN A 190 1.03 3.12 -1.15
N ALA A 191 1.14 1.96 -0.49
CA ALA A 191 1.01 0.66 -1.13
C ALA A 191 -0.43 0.40 -1.64
N PHE A 192 -1.46 0.87 -0.92
CA PHE A 192 -2.83 0.85 -1.41
C PHE A 192 -3.02 1.75 -2.64
N ASP A 193 -2.49 2.97 -2.60
CA ASP A 193 -2.56 3.91 -3.74
C ASP A 193 -1.81 3.36 -4.96
N PHE A 194 -0.67 2.69 -4.75
CA PHE A 194 0.03 1.94 -5.79
C PHE A 194 -0.87 0.85 -6.41
N CYS A 195 -1.54 0.05 -5.57
CA CYS A 195 -2.41 -1.01 -6.06
C CYS A 195 -3.60 -0.46 -6.85
N LEU A 196 -4.17 0.66 -6.40
CA LEU A 196 -5.27 1.35 -7.06
C LEU A 196 -4.83 1.95 -8.40
N LYS A 197 -3.73 2.71 -8.40
CA LYS A 197 -3.19 3.42 -9.57
C LYS A 197 -2.85 2.48 -10.72
N TYR A 198 -2.22 1.34 -10.42
CA TYR A 198 -1.77 0.37 -11.44
C TYR A 198 -2.68 -0.87 -11.53
N GLN A 199 -3.88 -0.82 -10.94
CA GLN A 199 -4.89 -1.90 -10.99
C GLN A 199 -4.34 -3.29 -10.59
N ARG A 200 -3.46 -3.32 -9.58
CA ARG A 200 -2.75 -4.52 -9.11
C ARG A 200 -3.60 -5.31 -8.10
N LYS A 201 -4.68 -5.91 -8.59
CA LYS A 201 -5.66 -6.66 -7.76
C LYS A 201 -5.03 -7.82 -6.99
N THR A 202 -4.05 -8.52 -7.56
CA THR A 202 -3.37 -9.66 -6.90
C THR A 202 -2.49 -9.21 -5.74
N GLU A 203 -1.68 -8.18 -5.96
CA GLU A 203 -0.84 -7.56 -4.93
C GLU A 203 -1.68 -6.97 -3.81
N PHE A 204 -2.81 -6.32 -4.14
CA PHE A 204 -3.74 -5.80 -3.14
C PHE A 204 -4.25 -6.89 -2.19
N ARG A 205 -4.69 -8.05 -2.71
CA ARG A 205 -5.11 -9.18 -1.86
C ARG A 205 -3.98 -9.68 -0.96
N ARG A 206 -2.75 -9.75 -1.50
CA ARG A 206 -1.56 -10.13 -0.72
C ARG A 206 -1.23 -9.10 0.36
N LEU A 207 -1.42 -7.81 0.08
CA LEU A 207 -1.24 -6.73 1.05
C LEU A 207 -2.22 -6.86 2.21
N CYS A 208 -3.51 -7.06 1.93
CA CYS A 208 -4.53 -7.22 2.97
C CYS A 208 -4.23 -8.41 3.88
N GLU A 209 -3.83 -9.55 3.30
CA GLU A 209 -3.39 -10.74 4.05
C GLU A 209 -2.15 -10.46 4.91
N LEU A 210 -1.15 -9.79 4.36
CA LEU A 210 0.05 -9.38 5.09
C LEU A 210 -0.30 -8.48 6.29
N LEU A 211 -1.17 -7.49 6.08
CA LEU A 211 -1.60 -6.57 7.15
C LEU A 211 -2.40 -7.29 8.24
N ARG A 212 -3.24 -8.28 7.89
CA ARG A 212 -3.96 -9.13 8.87
C ARG A 212 -2.97 -9.95 9.70
N ASN A 213 -2.01 -10.60 9.05
CA ASN A 213 -0.95 -11.35 9.74
C ASN A 213 -0.12 -10.46 10.68
N HIS A 214 0.17 -9.22 10.29
CA HIS A 214 0.90 -8.28 11.14
C HIS A 214 0.15 -7.91 12.42
N VAL A 215 -1.16 -7.64 12.33
CA VAL A 215 -2.00 -7.34 13.52
C VAL A 215 -2.11 -8.55 14.43
N GLN A 216 -2.36 -9.75 13.88
CA GLN A 216 -2.41 -10.99 14.66
C GLN A 216 -1.08 -11.28 15.37
N THR A 217 0.05 -11.01 14.70
CA THR A 217 1.39 -11.16 15.27
C THR A 217 1.65 -10.14 16.37
N ALA A 218 1.24 -8.89 16.19
CA ALA A 218 1.38 -7.85 17.21
C ALA A 218 0.60 -8.20 18.49
N ALA A 219 -0.61 -8.75 18.36
CA ALA A 219 -1.38 -9.22 19.51
C ALA A 219 -0.67 -10.34 20.30
N LYS A 220 -0.01 -11.26 19.60
CA LYS A 220 0.74 -12.38 20.21
C LYS A 220 2.03 -11.94 20.90
N TYR A 221 2.72 -10.93 20.37
CA TYR A 221 4.03 -10.48 20.84
C TYR A 221 4.00 -9.08 21.45
N SER A 222 2.93 -8.77 22.17
CA SER A 222 2.69 -7.45 22.80
C SER A 222 3.66 -7.13 23.94
N SER A 223 4.33 -8.12 24.53
CA SER A 223 5.29 -7.95 25.63
C SER A 223 6.73 -7.69 25.19
N GLN A 224 7.03 -7.72 23.88
CA GLN A 224 8.37 -7.48 23.39
C GLN A 224 8.80 -6.01 23.56
N MET A 225 10.10 -5.77 23.71
CA MET A 225 10.66 -4.43 23.76
C MET A 225 10.34 -3.69 22.45
N HIS A 226 9.79 -2.47 22.56
CA HIS A 226 9.28 -1.65 21.45
C HIS A 226 8.02 -2.20 20.75
N ALA A 227 7.37 -3.25 21.27
CA ALA A 227 6.14 -3.79 20.68
C ALA A 227 5.00 -2.77 20.68
N ILE A 228 4.10 -2.95 19.73
CA ILE A 228 2.88 -2.15 19.61
C ILE A 228 1.89 -2.56 20.70
N ASN A 229 1.25 -1.59 21.35
CA ASN A 229 0.19 -1.84 22.32
C ASN A 229 -1.19 -1.63 21.67
N LEU A 230 -1.90 -2.71 21.35
CA LEU A 230 -3.24 -2.64 20.74
C LEU A 230 -4.32 -2.11 21.70
N ASN A 231 -4.03 -1.96 22.98
CA ASN A 231 -4.92 -1.28 23.94
C ASN A 231 -4.73 0.26 23.92
N ASP A 232 -3.67 0.75 23.30
CA ASP A 232 -3.44 2.18 23.15
C ASP A 232 -4.44 2.75 22.12
N PRO A 233 -5.22 3.77 22.49
CA PRO A 233 -6.27 4.31 21.62
C PRO A 233 -5.71 4.94 20.35
N ASP A 234 -4.51 5.51 20.37
CA ASP A 234 -3.93 6.16 19.20
C ASP A 234 -3.38 5.11 18.22
N THR A 235 -2.73 4.06 18.72
CA THR A 235 -2.33 2.88 17.93
C THR A 235 -3.54 2.24 17.25
N LEU A 236 -4.59 2.00 18.02
CA LEU A 236 -5.78 1.34 17.48
C LEU A 236 -6.50 2.21 16.45
N GLN A 237 -6.56 3.53 16.68
CA GLN A 237 -7.06 4.50 15.70
C GLN A 237 -6.27 4.45 14.39
N ARG A 238 -4.93 4.36 14.42
CA ARG A 238 -4.08 4.20 13.21
C ARG A 238 -4.39 2.91 12.46
N HIS A 239 -4.58 1.80 13.17
CA HIS A 239 -4.98 0.52 12.57
C HIS A 239 -6.36 0.60 11.91
N LEU A 240 -7.34 1.23 12.58
CA LEU A 240 -8.68 1.46 12.04
C LEU A 240 -8.62 2.31 10.76
N GLU A 241 -7.89 3.43 10.77
CA GLU A 241 -7.69 4.29 9.60
C GLU A 241 -7.10 3.52 8.41
N THR A 242 -6.10 2.69 8.68
CA THR A 242 -5.50 1.81 7.65
C THR A 242 -6.54 0.84 7.07
N ARG A 243 -7.40 0.25 7.90
CA ARG A 243 -8.44 -0.69 7.46
C ARG A 243 -9.59 0.00 6.73
N PHE A 244 -9.98 1.21 7.11
CA PHE A 244 -10.94 2.01 6.34
C PHE A 244 -10.41 2.31 4.94
N GLN A 245 -9.12 2.67 4.80
CA GLN A 245 -8.55 2.86 3.48
C GLN A 245 -8.46 1.55 2.68
N GLN A 246 -8.14 0.43 3.34
CA GLN A 246 -8.20 -0.89 2.72
C GLN A 246 -9.60 -1.18 2.14
N LEU A 247 -10.66 -0.93 2.91
CA LEU A 247 -12.04 -1.09 2.45
C LEU A 247 -12.34 -0.20 1.24
N ASN A 248 -11.93 1.07 1.28
CA ASN A 248 -12.11 1.99 0.17
C ASN A 248 -11.51 1.45 -1.12
N VAL A 249 -10.22 1.07 -1.08
CA VAL A 249 -9.51 0.57 -2.25
C VAL A 249 -10.06 -0.80 -2.69
N ALA A 250 -10.49 -1.66 -1.78
CA ALA A 250 -11.13 -2.92 -2.14
C ALA A 250 -12.43 -2.70 -2.94
N VAL A 251 -13.24 -1.71 -2.55
CA VAL A 251 -14.47 -1.35 -3.28
C VAL A 251 -14.14 -0.70 -4.62
N GLU A 252 -13.19 0.22 -4.71
CA GLU A 252 -12.80 0.85 -5.98
C GLU A 252 -12.16 -0.15 -6.97
N LEU A 253 -11.47 -1.18 -6.48
CA LEU A 253 -10.96 -2.28 -7.32
C LEU A 253 -12.01 -3.39 -7.59
N GLU A 254 -13.23 -3.22 -7.08
CA GLU A 254 -14.35 -4.16 -7.19
C GLU A 254 -14.01 -5.56 -6.66
N LEU A 255 -13.21 -5.61 -5.60
CA LEU A 255 -12.80 -6.83 -4.91
C LEU A 255 -13.77 -7.13 -3.76
N TRP A 256 -15.01 -7.47 -4.10
CA TRP A 256 -16.12 -7.60 -3.14
C TRP A 256 -15.86 -8.58 -1.99
N GLN A 257 -15.23 -9.72 -2.27
CA GLN A 257 -14.84 -10.68 -1.22
C GLN A 257 -13.81 -10.08 -0.24
N GLU A 258 -12.81 -9.34 -0.74
CA GLU A 258 -11.82 -8.71 0.13
C GLU A 258 -12.39 -7.48 0.85
N ALA A 259 -13.34 -6.77 0.23
CA ALA A 259 -14.09 -5.71 0.87
C ALA A 259 -14.88 -6.26 2.08
N PHE A 260 -15.55 -7.41 1.93
CA PHE A 260 -16.26 -8.06 3.04
C PHE A 260 -15.31 -8.49 4.17
N ARG A 261 -14.17 -9.12 3.85
CA ARG A 261 -13.15 -9.45 4.87
C ARG A 261 -12.58 -8.21 5.56
N SER A 262 -12.44 -7.10 4.83
CA SER A 262 -12.00 -5.82 5.41
C SER A 262 -13.04 -5.24 6.37
N VAL A 263 -14.34 -5.47 6.12
CA VAL A 263 -15.42 -5.09 7.04
C VAL A 263 -15.33 -5.87 8.35
N GLU A 264 -15.05 -7.18 8.30
CA GLU A 264 -14.85 -8.02 9.49
C GLU A 264 -13.62 -7.58 10.30
N ASP A 265 -12.52 -7.24 9.63
CA ASP A 265 -11.33 -6.66 10.27
C ASP A 265 -11.66 -5.36 11.00
N ILE A 266 -12.38 -4.44 10.35
CA ILE A 266 -12.81 -3.18 10.97
C ILE A 266 -13.69 -3.46 12.19
N HIS A 267 -14.66 -4.37 12.06
CA HIS A 267 -15.55 -4.73 13.17
C HIS A 267 -14.77 -5.28 14.38
N THR A 268 -13.79 -6.14 14.13
CA THR A 268 -12.91 -6.70 15.16
C THR A 268 -12.12 -5.60 15.88
N LEU A 269 -11.53 -4.66 15.14
CA LEU A 269 -10.78 -3.54 15.72
C LEU A 269 -11.69 -2.56 16.48
N LEU A 270 -12.93 -2.33 16.00
CA LEU A 270 -13.91 -1.50 16.71
C LEU A 270 -14.31 -2.12 18.06
N ASN A 271 -14.45 -3.44 18.13
CA ASN A 271 -14.76 -4.14 19.38
C ASN A 271 -13.59 -4.11 20.38
N LEU A 272 -12.35 -4.00 19.90
CA LEU A 272 -11.17 -3.78 20.75
C LEU A 272 -11.06 -2.32 21.22
N SER A 273 -11.67 -1.37 20.49
CA SER A 273 -11.55 0.05 20.79
C SER A 273 -12.50 0.48 21.89
N LYS A 274 -11.94 1.13 22.91
CA LYS A 274 -12.72 1.84 23.92
C LYS A 274 -13.14 3.23 23.46
N ARG A 275 -12.49 3.77 22.42
CA ARG A 275 -12.77 5.10 21.88
C ARG A 275 -13.68 4.99 20.67
N PRO A 276 -14.76 5.79 20.58
CA PRO A 276 -15.58 5.81 19.38
C PRO A 276 -14.76 6.34 18.19
N PRO A 277 -14.89 5.71 16.99
CA PRO A 277 -14.26 6.19 15.77
C PRO A 277 -14.84 7.56 15.36
N LYS A 278 -14.08 8.31 14.55
CA LYS A 278 -14.53 9.60 14.00
C LYS A 278 -15.77 9.41 13.12
N ASN A 279 -16.73 10.32 13.23
CA ASN A 279 -17.99 10.25 12.47
C ASN A 279 -17.76 10.28 10.96
N VAL A 280 -16.78 11.05 10.47
CA VAL A 280 -16.38 11.05 9.04
C VAL A 280 -16.00 9.66 8.54
N MET A 281 -15.23 8.92 9.33
CA MET A 281 -14.78 7.57 8.95
C MET A 281 -15.94 6.58 8.95
N MET A 282 -16.81 6.66 9.96
CA MET A 282 -18.00 5.82 10.04
C MET A 282 -19.01 6.13 8.94
N ALA A 283 -19.13 7.39 8.52
CA ALA A 283 -19.97 7.78 7.39
C ALA A 283 -19.49 7.11 6.10
N ASN A 284 -18.20 7.26 5.78
CA ASN A 284 -17.60 6.58 4.62
C ASN A 284 -17.77 5.06 4.71
N TYR A 285 -17.54 4.46 5.87
CA TYR A 285 -17.76 3.03 6.10
C TYR A 285 -19.18 2.57 5.77
N TYR A 286 -20.20 3.27 6.28
CA TYR A 286 -21.59 2.91 5.98
C TYR A 286 -21.93 3.14 4.51
N GLU A 287 -21.40 4.19 3.88
CA GLU A 287 -21.54 4.40 2.43
C GLU A 287 -20.93 3.24 1.62
N LYS A 288 -19.74 2.76 1.98
CA LYS A 288 -19.14 1.60 1.31
C LYS A 288 -19.93 0.31 1.57
N LEU A 289 -20.50 0.14 2.77
CA LEU A 289 -21.38 -0.98 3.07
C LEU A 289 -22.65 -0.98 2.21
N THR A 290 -23.26 0.16 1.91
CA THR A 290 -24.45 0.17 1.03
C THR A 290 -24.10 -0.37 -0.35
N ARG A 291 -22.96 0.03 -0.93
CA ARG A 291 -22.45 -0.52 -2.20
C ARG A 291 -22.22 -2.04 -2.11
N ILE A 292 -21.53 -2.51 -1.08
CA ILE A 292 -21.21 -3.93 -0.92
C ILE A 292 -22.49 -4.78 -0.83
N PHE A 293 -23.44 -4.38 0.01
CA PHE A 293 -24.70 -5.14 0.16
C PHE A 293 -25.59 -5.08 -1.07
N LEU A 294 -25.52 -3.99 -1.86
CA LEU A 294 -26.24 -3.92 -3.13
C LEU A 294 -25.68 -4.93 -4.14
N VAL A 295 -24.37 -4.96 -4.31
CA VAL A 295 -23.70 -5.91 -5.24
C VAL A 295 -23.88 -7.35 -4.78
N GLY A 296 -23.88 -7.59 -3.47
CA GLY A 296 -24.16 -8.90 -2.90
C GLY A 296 -25.65 -9.29 -2.88
N GLU A 297 -26.54 -8.51 -3.50
CA GLU A 297 -28.00 -8.74 -3.55
C GLU A 297 -28.66 -8.90 -2.16
N ASN A 298 -28.03 -8.36 -1.12
CA ASN A 298 -28.49 -8.43 0.27
C ASN A 298 -29.33 -7.19 0.61
N TYR A 299 -30.53 -7.11 0.04
CA TYR A 299 -31.36 -5.90 0.08
C TYR A 299 -31.77 -5.45 1.49
N LEU A 300 -31.99 -6.39 2.42
CA LEU A 300 -32.29 -6.06 3.82
C LEU A 300 -31.12 -5.34 4.50
N PHE A 301 -29.90 -5.88 4.35
CA PHE A 301 -28.69 -5.27 4.89
C PHE A 301 -28.32 -3.97 4.16
N HIS A 302 -28.62 -3.88 2.87
CA HIS A 302 -28.50 -2.64 2.09
C HIS A 302 -29.38 -1.53 2.67
N ALA A 303 -30.66 -1.79 2.90
CA ALA A 303 -31.58 -0.82 3.52
C ALA A 303 -31.16 -0.45 4.95
N ALA A 304 -30.68 -1.42 5.74
CA ALA A 304 -30.16 -1.18 7.08
C ALA A 304 -28.90 -0.29 7.08
N ALA A 305 -27.97 -0.53 6.16
CA ALA A 305 -26.75 0.29 6.00
C ALA A 305 -27.10 1.73 5.64
N TRP A 306 -28.06 1.95 4.73
CA TRP A 306 -28.56 3.29 4.39
C TRP A 306 -29.21 4.00 5.59
N SER A 307 -30.00 3.27 6.38
CA SER A 307 -30.59 3.82 7.60
C SER A 307 -29.53 4.25 8.62
N ARG A 308 -28.49 3.42 8.85
CA ARG A 308 -27.38 3.79 9.73
C ARG A 308 -26.58 4.98 9.20
N TYR A 309 -26.31 5.01 7.89
CA TYR A 309 -25.64 6.12 7.23
C TYR A 309 -26.42 7.43 7.41
N TYR A 310 -27.71 7.45 7.06
CA TYR A 310 -28.56 8.62 7.20
C TYR A 310 -28.64 9.12 8.65
N ASN A 311 -28.86 8.23 9.61
CA ASN A 311 -28.94 8.60 11.03
C ASN A 311 -27.62 9.21 11.53
N LEU A 312 -26.47 8.65 11.14
CA LEU A 312 -25.17 9.19 11.50
C LEU A 312 -24.96 10.59 10.91
N LEU A 313 -25.31 10.81 9.65
CA LEU A 313 -25.19 12.11 8.99
C LEU A 313 -26.07 13.16 9.67
N ARG A 314 -27.31 12.81 10.01
CA ARG A 314 -28.24 13.69 10.74
C ARG A 314 -27.71 14.05 12.13
N GLN A 315 -27.21 13.07 12.88
CA GLN A 315 -26.62 13.31 14.20
C GLN A 315 -25.36 14.18 14.12
N SER A 316 -24.50 13.91 13.14
CA SER A 316 -23.27 14.68 12.92
C SER A 316 -23.56 16.13 12.55
N ALA A 317 -24.55 16.37 11.68
CA ALA A 317 -25.00 17.72 11.32
C ALA A 317 -25.54 18.48 12.55
N ALA A 318 -26.33 17.82 13.40
CA ALA A 318 -26.85 18.42 14.63
C ALA A 318 -25.72 18.77 15.63
N LEU A 319 -24.72 17.91 15.77
CA LEU A 319 -23.55 18.16 16.63
C LEU A 319 -22.69 19.32 16.15
N VAL A 320 -22.51 19.47 14.83
CA VAL A 320 -21.78 20.61 14.25
C VAL A 320 -22.58 21.90 14.40
N ALA A 321 -23.91 21.86 14.19
CA ALA A 321 -24.78 23.01 14.34
C ALA A 321 -24.87 23.51 15.80
N SER A 322 -24.81 22.60 16.79
CA SER A 322 -24.79 22.95 18.21
C SER A 322 -23.41 23.42 18.72
N GLY A 323 -22.38 23.45 17.86
CA GLY A 323 -21.01 23.81 18.23
C GLY A 323 -20.27 22.77 19.08
N GLN A 324 -20.89 21.61 19.33
CA GLN A 324 -20.32 20.53 20.15
C GLN A 324 -19.39 19.59 19.36
N GLY A 325 -19.44 19.64 18.02
CA GLY A 325 -18.62 18.82 17.12
C GLY A 325 -17.59 19.63 16.32
N LYS A 326 -16.35 19.11 16.23
CA LYS A 326 -15.35 19.65 15.29
C LYS A 326 -15.76 19.33 13.85
N LYS A 327 -15.67 20.32 12.95
CA LYS A 327 -15.94 20.12 11.52
C LYS A 327 -15.03 19.07 10.86
N ALA A 328 -13.79 18.91 11.33
CA ALA A 328 -12.85 17.92 10.79
C ALA A 328 -13.22 16.46 11.12
N ASP A 329 -13.98 16.24 12.19
CA ASP A 329 -14.34 14.88 12.66
C ASP A 329 -15.76 14.48 12.23
N ASN A 330 -16.52 15.40 11.62
CA ASN A 330 -17.91 15.20 11.18
C ASN A 330 -18.06 15.43 9.67
N PRO A 331 -18.81 14.56 8.95
CA PRO A 331 -19.00 14.71 7.51
C PRO A 331 -19.75 16.00 7.20
N SER A 332 -19.34 16.70 6.12
CA SER A 332 -20.08 17.85 5.60
C SER A 332 -21.29 17.36 4.81
N THR A 333 -22.49 17.73 5.25
CA THR A 333 -23.74 17.36 4.58
C THR A 333 -24.61 18.58 4.37
N THR A 334 -25.24 18.65 3.19
CA THR A 334 -26.26 19.67 2.90
C THR A 334 -27.65 19.14 3.25
N GLU A 335 -28.60 20.04 3.47
CA GLU A 335 -30.00 19.68 3.73
C GLU A 335 -30.64 18.93 2.55
N ALA A 336 -30.26 19.30 1.32
CA ALA A 336 -30.68 18.61 0.10
C ALA A 336 -30.17 17.16 0.04
N ASP A 337 -28.93 16.91 0.47
CA ASP A 337 -28.38 15.55 0.53
C ASP A 337 -29.12 14.72 1.58
N LEU A 338 -29.40 15.29 2.76
CA LEU A 338 -30.18 14.62 3.80
C LEU A 338 -31.59 14.27 3.34
N GLN A 339 -32.27 15.16 2.59
CA GLN A 339 -33.60 14.88 2.03
C GLN A 339 -33.57 13.75 0.99
N LYS A 340 -32.56 13.73 0.11
CA LYS A 340 -32.38 12.63 -0.86
C LYS A 340 -32.16 11.30 -0.14
N LEU A 341 -31.25 11.29 0.84
CA LEU A 341 -30.92 10.10 1.63
C LEU A 341 -32.10 9.58 2.45
N LEU A 342 -32.89 10.48 3.02
CA LEU A 342 -34.14 10.17 3.69
C LEU A 342 -35.08 9.46 2.72
N HIS A 343 -35.32 10.04 1.53
CA HIS A 343 -36.18 9.44 0.52
C HIS A 343 -35.68 8.05 0.10
N THR A 344 -34.39 7.92 -0.19
CA THR A 344 -33.76 6.63 -0.52
C THR A 344 -33.93 5.61 0.60
N SER A 345 -33.69 5.98 1.86
CA SER A 345 -33.83 5.08 3.01
C SER A 345 -35.28 4.63 3.22
N TYR A 346 -36.24 5.54 3.07
CA TYR A 346 -37.67 5.22 3.15
C TYR A 346 -38.08 4.29 2.01
N CYS A 347 -37.78 4.65 0.76
CA CYS A 347 -38.10 3.82 -0.40
C CYS A 347 -37.54 2.41 -0.26
N LEU A 348 -36.27 2.25 0.14
CA LEU A 348 -35.67 0.93 0.35
C LEU A 348 -36.35 0.15 1.47
N ARG A 349 -36.76 0.80 2.57
CA ARG A 349 -37.47 0.12 3.66
C ARG A 349 -38.84 -0.44 3.24
N TYR A 350 -39.51 0.21 2.30
CA TYR A 350 -40.85 -0.18 1.82
C TYR A 350 -40.84 -1.02 0.54
N LEU A 351 -39.78 -0.94 -0.27
CA LEU A 351 -39.67 -1.61 -1.57
C LEU A 351 -38.68 -2.79 -1.59
N SER A 352 -37.91 -3.03 -0.53
CA SER A 352 -37.00 -4.19 -0.46
C SER A 352 -37.80 -5.51 -0.50
N PRO A 353 -37.60 -6.37 -1.53
CA PRO A 353 -38.42 -7.56 -1.75
C PRO A 353 -38.36 -8.64 -0.65
N SER A 354 -37.35 -8.62 0.23
CA SER A 354 -37.13 -9.68 1.23
C SER A 354 -37.98 -9.54 2.50
N LEU A 355 -38.94 -8.61 2.54
CA LEU A 355 -39.96 -8.56 3.60
C LEU A 355 -41.16 -9.47 3.32
N ALA A 356 -41.11 -10.29 2.25
CA ALA A 356 -41.99 -11.43 2.09
C ALA A 356 -41.71 -12.49 3.19
N PRO A 357 -42.74 -13.07 3.83
CA PRO A 357 -42.57 -13.89 5.02
C PRO A 357 -42.02 -15.28 4.67
N GLN A 358 -40.70 -15.47 4.74
CA GLN A 358 -40.11 -16.81 4.78
C GLN A 358 -39.18 -17.09 5.98
N ASP A 359 -38.71 -16.06 6.70
CA ASP A 359 -37.81 -16.26 7.86
C ASP A 359 -38.44 -15.81 9.19
N ARG A 360 -39.57 -16.44 9.58
CA ARG A 360 -40.09 -16.37 10.96
C ARG A 360 -39.59 -17.49 11.88
N GLU A 361 -38.76 -18.41 11.38
CA GLU A 361 -38.24 -19.53 12.17
C GLU A 361 -36.72 -19.48 12.29
N ALA A 362 -36.22 -18.53 13.10
CA ALA A 362 -34.96 -18.66 13.82
C ALA A 362 -34.83 -17.51 14.84
N GLN A 363 -35.58 -17.60 15.94
CA GLN A 363 -35.17 -17.04 17.24
C GLN A 363 -34.23 -18.10 17.85
N TRP A 364 -33.05 -17.83 18.42
CA TRP A 364 -32.60 -16.80 19.36
C TRP A 364 -31.09 -16.56 19.23
#